data_AF-A0A161SNN1-F1
#
_entry.id   AF-A0A161SNN1-F1
#
_cell.length_a   1.000
_cell.length_b   1.000
_cell.length_c   1.000
_cell.angle_alpha   90.00
_cell.angle_beta   90.00
_cell.angle_gamma   90.00
#
_symmetry.space_group_name_H-M   'P 1'
#
loop_
_entity.id
_entity.type
_entity.pdbx_description
1 polymer ?
#
loop_
_entity_poly.entity_id
_entity_poly.type
_entity_poly.pdbx_seq_one_letter_code
_entity_poly.pdbx_strand_id
1 'polypeptide(L)'
;MKMLRALLILLCAASAVALTSCSPAVTERSLGVTADEVASLQLYQYPWGEVPDPLRQLTLDQAEPIALFVKGVTHVPLTALEHTDPTALVGKETQGVRFILKDGRSFEVTTMWVGPHDVIVFWPDGTVWNTVWGSPGIFEAYEEVGVVEEVPASERPLVAFPPVPDATH
;
A
#
# COMPACT_ATOMS: atom_id res chain seq x y z
N MET A 1 -49.38 58.28 15.75
CA MET A 1 -48.54 59.07 14.82
C MET A 1 -47.08 58.85 15.18
N LYS A 2 -46.30 58.42 14.18
CA LYS A 2 -44.83 58.55 14.02
C LYS A 2 -43.94 57.76 15.01
N MET A 3 -43.35 56.66 14.53
CA MET A 3 -41.89 56.52 14.23
C MET A 3 -41.09 56.15 15.50
N LEU A 4 -40.56 54.93 15.67
CA LEU A 4 -39.34 54.36 15.08
C LEU A 4 -39.32 52.88 15.53
N ARG A 5 -39.43 51.82 14.70
CA ARG A 5 -38.38 51.17 13.89
C ARG A 5 -36.96 51.18 14.48
N ALA A 6 -36.46 49.97 14.74
CA ALA A 6 -35.06 49.48 14.80
C ALA A 6 -34.60 48.95 16.16
N LEU A 7 -33.81 47.87 16.11
CA LEU A 7 -33.14 47.12 17.20
C LEU A 7 -34.08 46.18 18.01
N LEU A 8 -33.98 44.85 18.01
CA LEU A 8 -32.86 43.92 17.85
C LEU A 8 -33.28 42.72 16.97
N ILE A 9 -32.72 42.64 15.77
CA ILE A 9 -32.46 41.36 15.10
C ILE A 9 -30.95 41.21 15.21
N LEU A 10 -30.46 40.33 16.09
CA LEU A 10 -29.15 39.67 15.98
C LEU A 10 -28.94 38.82 17.24
N LEU A 11 -29.00 37.50 17.10
CA LEU A 11 -28.24 36.45 17.82
C LEU A 11 -29.07 35.15 17.83
N CYS A 12 -28.97 34.39 16.75
CA CYS A 12 -29.11 32.92 16.77
C CYS A 12 -28.51 32.36 15.46
N ALA A 13 -27.36 32.89 15.07
CA ALA A 13 -26.57 32.36 13.97
C ALA A 13 -25.33 31.67 14.54
N ALA A 14 -25.03 30.50 13.97
CA ALA A 14 -23.77 29.78 14.09
C ALA A 14 -23.49 29.09 15.43
N SER A 15 -24.07 27.90 15.60
CA SER A 15 -23.41 26.81 16.34
C SER A 15 -23.55 25.50 15.57
N ALA A 16 -23.21 25.54 14.28
CA ALA A 16 -22.76 24.35 13.56
C ALA A 16 -21.23 24.35 13.65
N VAL A 17 -20.71 23.96 14.82
CA VAL A 17 -19.29 23.65 14.96
C VAL A 17 -19.06 22.45 14.05
N ALA A 18 -18.39 22.69 12.93
CA ALA A 18 -17.89 21.65 12.07
C ALA A 18 -17.01 20.73 12.92
N LEU A 19 -17.54 19.56 13.27
CA LEU A 19 -16.73 18.41 13.62
C LEU A 19 -16.05 17.97 12.33
N THR A 20 -15.05 18.73 11.87
CA THR A 20 -14.04 18.21 10.96
C THR A 20 -13.31 17.15 11.77
N SER A 21 -13.73 15.90 11.63
CA SER A 21 -13.00 14.76 12.16
C SER A 21 -11.57 14.85 11.66
N CYS A 22 -10.60 15.00 12.56
CA CYS A 22 -9.18 14.83 12.28
C CYS A 22 -8.86 13.34 12.02
N SER A 23 -9.61 12.69 11.14
CA SER A 23 -9.26 11.39 10.62
C SER A 23 -8.30 11.62 9.46
N PRO A 24 -7.16 10.92 9.41
CA PRO A 24 -6.25 11.03 8.27
C PRO A 24 -7.05 10.76 6.99
N ALA A 25 -6.80 11.55 5.95
CA ALA A 25 -7.50 11.40 4.68
C ALA A 25 -7.20 10.00 4.12
N VAL A 26 -8.24 9.17 4.02
CA VAL A 26 -8.17 7.87 3.38
C VAL A 26 -8.41 8.09 1.90
N THR A 27 -7.48 7.61 1.07
CA THR A 27 -7.66 7.57 -0.38
C THR A 27 -7.75 6.11 -0.83
N GLU A 28 -8.58 5.86 -1.83
CA GLU A 28 -8.65 4.55 -2.47
C GLU A 28 -7.81 4.58 -3.75
N ARG A 29 -6.95 3.58 -3.93
CA ARG A 29 -6.16 3.44 -5.16
C ARG A 29 -6.38 2.07 -5.79
N SER A 30 -6.31 2.08 -7.11
CA SER A 30 -6.40 0.91 -7.98
C SER A 30 -5.27 0.95 -8.99
N LEU A 31 -4.77 -0.23 -9.36
CA LEU A 31 -3.86 -0.39 -10.49
C LEU A 31 -4.60 -0.46 -11.84
N GLY A 32 -5.93 -0.48 -11.82
CA GLY A 32 -6.75 -0.51 -13.04
C GLY A 32 -6.61 -1.81 -13.83
N VAL A 33 -6.33 -2.91 -13.15
CA VAL A 33 -6.14 -4.24 -13.73
C VAL A 33 -7.14 -5.23 -13.14
N THR A 34 -7.62 -6.14 -13.98
CA THR A 34 -8.50 -7.24 -13.60
C THR A 34 -7.74 -8.55 -13.50
N ALA A 35 -8.28 -9.52 -12.77
CA ALA A 35 -7.68 -10.85 -12.64
C ALA A 35 -7.49 -11.53 -14.01
N ASP A 36 -8.40 -11.30 -14.95
CA ASP A 36 -8.34 -11.87 -16.29
C ASP A 36 -7.23 -11.27 -17.16
N GLU A 37 -6.64 -10.15 -16.78
CA GLU A 37 -5.51 -9.54 -17.48
C GLU A 37 -4.15 -10.05 -16.99
N VAL A 38 -4.10 -10.64 -15.79
CA VAL A 38 -2.89 -11.17 -15.17
C VAL A 38 -2.65 -12.61 -15.65
N ALA A 39 -1.44 -12.87 -16.12
CA ALA A 39 -0.99 -14.21 -16.52
C ALA A 39 -0.41 -14.98 -15.33
N SER A 40 0.39 -14.31 -14.50
CA SER A 40 1.00 -14.89 -13.31
C SER A 40 1.45 -13.82 -12.31
N LEU A 41 1.78 -14.28 -11.10
CA LEU A 41 2.39 -13.49 -10.04
C LEU A 41 3.76 -14.08 -9.73
N GLN A 42 4.72 -13.23 -9.40
CA GLN A 42 5.99 -13.61 -8.78
C GLN A 42 6.08 -12.94 -7.41
N LEU A 43 6.19 -13.74 -6.36
CA LEU A 43 6.27 -13.28 -4.97
C LEU A 43 7.71 -13.46 -4.47
N TYR A 44 8.23 -12.43 -3.83
CA TYR A 44 9.58 -12.37 -3.28
C TYR A 44 9.45 -12.02 -1.80
N GLN A 45 9.76 -12.92 -0.88
CA GLN A 45 9.73 -12.63 0.56
C GLN A 45 11.14 -12.48 1.12
N TYR A 46 11.37 -11.41 1.87
CA TYR A 46 12.68 -11.10 2.46
C TYR A 46 12.52 -10.15 3.66
N PRO A 47 13.46 -10.15 4.61
CA PRO A 47 13.52 -9.10 5.62
C PRO A 47 14.01 -7.78 5.01
N TRP A 48 13.46 -6.65 5.47
CA TRP A 48 13.91 -5.33 5.04
C TRP A 48 15.37 -5.06 5.46
N GLY A 49 16.15 -4.45 4.56
CA GLY A 49 17.55 -4.13 4.78
C GLY A 49 18.52 -5.24 4.33
N GLU A 50 18.50 -6.39 4.99
CA GLU A 50 19.38 -7.52 4.65
C GLU A 50 18.67 -8.54 3.76
N VAL A 51 18.70 -8.33 2.45
CA VAL A 51 18.09 -9.25 1.48
C VAL A 51 19.01 -10.47 1.27
N PRO A 52 18.53 -11.71 1.49
CA PRO A 52 19.28 -12.92 1.19
C PRO A 52 19.64 -13.02 -0.30
N ASP A 53 20.81 -13.58 -0.60
CA ASP A 53 21.24 -13.90 -1.97
C ASP A 53 21.85 -15.32 -2.00
N PRO A 54 21.19 -16.31 -2.63
CA PRO A 54 19.93 -16.20 -3.37
C PRO A 54 18.70 -15.99 -2.46
N LEU A 55 17.59 -15.53 -3.04
CA LEU A 55 16.30 -15.45 -2.38
C LEU A 55 15.30 -16.43 -3.02
N ARG A 56 14.24 -16.78 -2.28
CA ARG A 56 13.14 -17.60 -2.81
C ARG A 56 12.14 -16.72 -3.58
N GLN A 57 11.79 -17.15 -4.78
CA GLN A 57 10.69 -16.61 -5.56
C GLN A 57 9.60 -17.68 -5.70
N LEU A 58 8.35 -17.31 -5.45
CA LEU A 58 7.17 -18.14 -5.69
C LEU A 58 6.40 -17.62 -6.91
N THR A 59 6.21 -18.47 -7.91
CA THR A 59 5.37 -18.17 -9.07
C THR A 59 3.98 -18.79 -8.89
N LEU A 60 2.94 -17.97 -9.10
CA LEU A 60 1.53 -18.39 -9.08
C LEU A 60 0.86 -18.04 -10.41
N ASP A 61 0.31 -19.02 -11.11
CA ASP A 61 -0.40 -18.88 -12.39
C ASP A 61 -1.87 -19.37 -12.32
N GLN A 62 -2.33 -19.72 -11.12
CA GLN A 62 -3.68 -20.18 -10.87
C GLN A 62 -4.65 -19.01 -10.69
N ALA A 63 -5.87 -19.18 -11.22
CA ALA A 63 -6.89 -18.14 -11.23
C ALA A 63 -7.30 -17.67 -9.82
N GLU A 64 -7.40 -18.58 -8.84
CA GLU A 64 -7.83 -18.24 -7.48
C GLU A 64 -6.82 -17.34 -6.75
N PRO A 65 -5.52 -17.70 -6.64
CA PRO A 65 -4.51 -16.79 -6.09
C PRO A 65 -4.45 -15.46 -6.86
N ILE A 66 -4.46 -15.49 -8.20
CA ILE A 66 -4.45 -14.26 -9.01
C ILE A 66 -5.61 -13.33 -8.63
N ALA A 67 -6.84 -13.86 -8.54
CA ALA A 67 -8.01 -13.08 -8.19
C ALA A 67 -7.90 -12.45 -6.79
N LEU A 68 -7.35 -13.19 -5.81
CA LEU A 68 -7.14 -12.68 -4.46
C LEU A 68 -6.13 -11.52 -4.44
N PHE A 69 -4.99 -11.68 -5.10
CA PHE A 69 -3.95 -10.66 -5.14
C PHE A 69 -4.41 -9.41 -5.90
N VAL A 70 -5.09 -9.57 -7.03
CA VAL A 70 -5.67 -8.44 -7.77
C VAL A 70 -6.68 -7.69 -6.91
N LYS A 71 -7.55 -8.40 -6.17
CA LYS A 71 -8.46 -7.75 -5.21
C LYS A 71 -7.68 -6.93 -4.16
N GLY A 72 -6.55 -7.47 -3.70
CA GLY A 72 -5.63 -6.81 -2.76
C GLY A 72 -4.94 -5.55 -3.27
N VAL A 73 -5.05 -5.20 -4.57
CA VAL A 73 -4.46 -3.99 -5.17
C VAL A 73 -5.48 -3.13 -5.95
N THR A 74 -6.76 -3.52 -5.95
CA THR A 74 -7.81 -2.80 -6.68
C THR A 74 -8.55 -1.80 -5.80
N HIS A 75 -8.73 -2.11 -4.51
CA HIS A 75 -9.55 -1.34 -3.57
C HIS A 75 -8.83 -1.18 -2.22
N VAL A 76 -7.59 -0.70 -2.26
CA VAL A 76 -6.77 -0.59 -1.05
C VAL A 76 -7.06 0.74 -0.35
N PRO A 77 -7.52 0.74 0.91
CA PRO A 77 -7.57 1.95 1.70
C PRO A 77 -6.15 2.36 2.07
N LEU A 78 -5.74 3.53 1.61
CA LEU A 78 -4.41 4.08 1.84
C LEU A 78 -4.49 5.38 2.62
N THR A 79 -3.61 5.53 3.60
CA THR A 79 -3.33 6.80 4.27
C THR A 79 -1.91 7.23 3.94
N ALA A 80 -1.65 8.54 3.97
CA ALA A 80 -0.29 9.04 3.80
C ALA A 80 0.63 8.38 4.82
N LEU A 81 1.81 7.96 4.37
CA LEU A 81 2.86 7.50 5.26
C LEU A 81 3.29 8.68 6.14
N GLU A 82 3.07 8.57 7.45
CA GLU A 82 3.66 9.52 8.41
C GLU A 82 5.18 9.27 8.53
N HIS A 83 5.94 10.29 8.91
CA HIS A 83 7.40 10.21 8.97
C HIS A 83 7.86 8.92 9.65
N THR A 84 8.53 8.06 8.88
CA THR A 84 8.99 6.75 9.34
C THR A 84 10.50 6.73 9.20
N ASP A 85 11.20 6.41 10.29
CA ASP A 85 12.63 6.16 10.28
C ASP A 85 12.90 4.81 9.57
N PRO A 86 13.54 4.80 8.38
CA PRO A 86 13.78 3.55 7.65
C PRO A 86 14.68 2.58 8.41
N THR A 87 15.49 3.05 9.37
CA THR A 87 16.36 2.18 10.16
C THR A 87 15.57 1.36 11.19
N ALA A 88 14.44 1.88 11.68
CA ALA A 88 13.53 1.16 12.57
C ALA A 88 12.76 0.02 11.87
N LEU A 89 12.85 -0.04 10.53
CA LEU A 89 12.19 -1.03 9.69
C LEU A 89 13.10 -2.21 9.34
N VAL A 90 14.39 -2.15 9.68
CA VAL A 90 15.33 -3.25 9.40
C VAL A 90 14.82 -4.56 10.04
N GLY A 91 14.84 -5.63 9.26
CA GLY A 91 14.38 -6.95 9.67
C GLY A 91 12.86 -7.18 9.55
N LYS A 92 12.06 -6.16 9.23
CA LYS A 92 10.61 -6.33 9.03
C LYS A 92 10.33 -7.20 7.81
N GLU A 93 9.33 -8.06 7.92
CA GLU A 93 8.90 -8.91 6.82
C GLU A 93 8.45 -8.03 5.66
N THR A 94 9.03 -8.28 4.49
CA THR A 94 8.74 -7.58 3.24
C THR A 94 8.40 -8.59 2.16
N GLN A 95 7.39 -8.27 1.37
CA GLN A 95 6.99 -9.03 0.21
C GLN A 95 6.92 -8.13 -1.02
N GLY A 96 7.79 -8.39 -1.99
CA GLY A 96 7.62 -7.87 -3.35
C GLY A 96 6.67 -8.78 -4.13
N VAL A 97 5.73 -8.20 -4.85
CA VAL A 97 4.85 -8.90 -5.80
C VAL A 97 5.00 -8.26 -7.16
N ARG A 98 5.45 -9.04 -8.14
CA ARG A 98 5.41 -8.66 -9.55
C ARG A 98 4.21 -9.33 -10.21
N PHE A 99 3.34 -8.52 -10.79
CA PHE A 99 2.21 -8.97 -11.58
C PHE A 99 2.64 -9.00 -13.04
N ILE A 100 2.58 -10.18 -13.67
CA ILE A 100 2.89 -10.35 -15.10
C ILE A 100 1.57 -10.35 -15.86
N LEU A 101 1.39 -9.40 -16.78
CA LEU A 101 0.19 -9.30 -17.61
C LEU A 101 0.29 -10.21 -18.83
N LYS A 102 -0.88 -10.61 -19.36
CA LYS A 102 -0.98 -11.44 -20.57
C LYS A 102 -0.41 -10.77 -21.82
N ASP A 103 -0.28 -9.45 -21.81
CA ASP A 103 0.33 -8.67 -22.90
C ASP A 103 1.86 -8.47 -22.74
N GLY A 104 2.46 -9.07 -21.72
CA GLY A 104 3.90 -9.02 -21.44
C GLY A 104 4.35 -7.82 -20.61
N ARG A 105 3.47 -6.88 -20.26
CA ARG A 105 3.78 -5.82 -19.30
C ARG A 105 3.83 -6.40 -17.88
N SER A 106 4.42 -5.64 -16.96
CA SER A 106 4.38 -5.94 -15.55
C SER A 106 4.27 -4.68 -14.70
N PHE A 107 3.82 -4.85 -13.46
CA PHE A 107 3.91 -3.85 -12.43
C PHE A 107 4.23 -4.52 -11.10
N GLU A 108 4.80 -3.75 -10.18
CA GLU A 108 5.35 -4.25 -8.93
C GLU A 108 4.79 -3.50 -7.74
N VAL A 109 4.33 -4.24 -6.75
CA VAL A 109 3.91 -3.72 -5.45
C VAL A 109 4.76 -4.38 -4.39
N THR A 110 5.31 -3.60 -3.47
CA THR A 110 6.00 -4.16 -2.31
C THR A 110 5.26 -3.78 -1.05
N THR A 111 5.05 -4.76 -0.18
CA THR A 111 4.36 -4.61 1.09
C THR A 111 5.32 -4.95 2.22
N MET A 112 5.31 -4.17 3.29
CA MET A 112 6.11 -4.42 4.49
C MET A 112 5.22 -4.35 5.73
N TRP A 113 5.28 -5.37 6.57
CA TRP A 113 4.45 -5.46 7.77
C TRP A 113 5.22 -4.93 8.99
N VAL A 114 4.81 -3.76 9.48
CA VAL A 114 5.47 -3.07 10.61
C VAL A 114 4.86 -3.49 11.94
N GLY A 115 3.55 -3.74 11.95
CA GLY A 115 2.78 -4.23 13.10
C GLY A 115 1.39 -4.73 12.71
N PRO A 116 0.56 -5.14 13.69
CA PRO A 116 -0.82 -5.52 13.43
C PRO A 116 -1.59 -4.33 12.84
N HIS A 117 -2.14 -4.49 11.64
CA HIS A 117 -2.82 -3.41 10.90
C HIS A 117 -1.94 -2.19 10.60
N ASP A 118 -0.62 -2.35 10.58
CA ASP A 118 0.33 -1.31 10.20
C ASP A 118 1.24 -1.85 9.11
N VAL A 119 0.90 -1.48 7.87
CA VAL A 119 1.47 -2.04 6.65
C VAL A 119 1.89 -0.91 5.73
N ILE A 120 3.16 -0.90 5.35
CA ILE A 120 3.72 0.04 4.39
C ILE A 120 3.62 -0.58 3.00
N VAL A 121 3.10 0.17 2.03
CA VAL A 121 2.97 -0.24 0.63
C VAL A 121 3.72 0.71 -0.27
N PHE A 122 4.65 0.16 -1.04
CA PHE A 122 5.35 0.85 -2.13
C PHE A 122 4.60 0.58 -3.43
N TRP A 123 4.09 1.65 -4.04
CA TRP A 123 3.25 1.59 -5.23
C TRP A 123 4.09 1.69 -6.51
N PRO A 124 3.62 1.19 -7.68
CA PRO A 124 4.40 1.21 -8.92
C PRO A 124 4.80 2.60 -9.42
N ASP A 125 4.13 3.66 -8.97
CA ASP A 125 4.47 5.05 -9.32
C ASP A 125 5.55 5.66 -8.40
N GLY A 126 6.13 4.86 -7.50
CA GLY A 126 7.15 5.29 -6.55
C GLY A 126 6.61 5.96 -5.29
N THR A 127 5.29 6.09 -5.16
CA THR A 127 4.68 6.62 -3.92
C THR A 127 4.62 5.55 -2.84
N VAL A 128 4.67 5.98 -1.58
CA VAL A 128 4.66 5.10 -0.41
C VAL A 128 3.50 5.48 0.50
N TRP A 129 2.77 4.48 0.95
CA TRP A 129 1.52 4.64 1.69
C TRP A 129 1.48 3.71 2.89
N ASN A 130 0.63 4.05 3.84
CA ASN A 130 0.20 3.13 4.88
C ASN A 130 -1.15 2.51 4.53
N THR A 131 -1.34 1.27 4.96
CA THR A 131 -2.63 0.56 4.93
C THR A 131 -2.78 -0.29 6.17
N VAL A 132 -4.02 -0.69 6.45
CA VAL A 132 -4.37 -1.62 7.54
C VAL A 132 -4.65 -3.03 7.00
N TRP A 133 -4.48 -3.22 5.69
CA TRP A 133 -4.80 -4.44 4.95
C TRP A 133 -3.55 -5.25 4.61
N GLY A 134 -3.74 -6.56 4.47
CA GLY A 134 -2.68 -7.52 4.23
C GLY A 134 -2.37 -8.33 5.48
N SER A 135 -1.81 -9.51 5.25
CA SER A 135 -1.33 -10.41 6.30
C SER A 135 0.09 -10.84 5.95
N PRO A 136 1.00 -10.97 6.92
CA PRO A 136 2.26 -11.67 6.69
C PRO A 136 2.00 -13.16 6.37
N GLY A 137 3.06 -13.86 5.95
CA GLY A 137 3.04 -15.33 5.75
C GLY A 137 2.33 -15.81 4.47
N ILE A 138 2.06 -14.91 3.53
CA ILE A 138 1.35 -15.27 2.28
C ILE A 138 2.20 -16.21 1.40
N PHE A 139 3.53 -16.07 1.39
CA PHE A 139 4.40 -16.97 0.64
C PHE A 139 4.23 -18.42 1.08
N GLU A 140 4.34 -18.68 2.39
CA GLU A 140 4.19 -20.01 2.99
C GLU A 140 2.80 -20.59 2.74
N ALA A 141 1.77 -19.75 2.71
CA ALA A 141 0.40 -20.18 2.43
C ALA A 141 0.18 -20.68 0.99
N TYR A 142 1.04 -20.30 0.04
CA TYR A 142 0.89 -20.61 -1.38
C TYR A 142 2.05 -21.44 -1.97
N GLU A 143 3.09 -21.74 -1.20
CA GLU A 143 4.25 -22.49 -1.71
C GLU A 143 3.91 -23.93 -2.13
N GLU A 144 2.85 -24.53 -1.55
CA GLU A 144 2.39 -25.87 -1.92
C GLU A 144 1.67 -25.92 -3.28
N VAL A 145 1.15 -24.79 -3.74
CA VAL A 145 0.39 -24.71 -4.99
C VAL A 145 1.17 -24.05 -6.11
N GLY A 146 2.18 -23.22 -5.82
CA GLY A 146 3.00 -22.58 -6.84
C GLY A 146 4.30 -23.29 -7.16
N VAL A 147 5.15 -22.61 -7.92
CA VAL A 147 6.52 -23.05 -8.23
C VAL A 147 7.49 -22.18 -7.46
N VAL A 148 8.34 -22.80 -6.64
CA VAL A 148 9.38 -22.10 -5.87
C VAL A 148 10.74 -22.29 -6.54
N GLU A 149 11.45 -21.18 -6.74
CA GLU A 149 12.80 -21.14 -7.29
C GLU A 149 13.72 -20.30 -6.40
N GLU A 150 15.02 -20.58 -6.43
CA GLU A 150 16.04 -19.69 -5.89
C GLU A 150 16.55 -18.76 -6.99
N VAL A 151 16.45 -17.46 -6.77
CA VAL A 151 16.82 -16.42 -7.74
C VAL A 151 17.78 -15.41 -7.10
N PRO A 152 18.60 -14.70 -7.90
CA PRO A 152 19.44 -13.62 -7.38
C PRO A 152 18.64 -12.53 -6.65
N ALA A 153 19.21 -11.98 -5.58
CA ALA A 153 18.63 -10.87 -4.81
C ALA A 153 18.25 -9.64 -5.65
N SER A 154 18.91 -9.48 -6.81
CA SER A 154 18.68 -8.38 -7.75
C SER A 154 17.41 -8.52 -8.58
N GLU A 155 16.76 -9.68 -8.63
CA GLU A 155 15.53 -9.90 -9.39
C GLU A 155 14.26 -9.40 -8.69
N ARG A 156 14.34 -9.13 -7.39
CA ARG A 156 13.19 -8.64 -6.60
C ARG A 156 12.73 -7.26 -7.08
N PRO A 157 11.47 -6.89 -6.80
CA PRO A 157 11.01 -5.51 -6.92
C PRO A 157 11.91 -4.49 -6.22
N LEU A 158 12.30 -3.44 -6.94
CA LEU A 158 13.13 -2.36 -6.41
C LEU A 158 12.26 -1.30 -5.75
N VAL A 159 12.54 -0.99 -4.48
CA VAL A 159 11.81 0.02 -3.72
C VAL A 159 12.75 0.83 -2.85
N ALA A 160 12.45 2.11 -2.70
CA ALA A 160 13.15 3.04 -1.83
C ALA A 160 12.13 3.99 -1.22
N PHE A 161 12.41 4.50 -0.01
CA PHE A 161 11.62 5.59 0.55
C PHE A 161 11.84 6.86 -0.29
N PRO A 162 10.80 7.66 -0.52
CA PRO A 162 10.97 8.97 -1.13
C PRO A 162 11.91 9.81 -0.25
N PRO A 163 12.75 10.66 -0.85
CA PRO A 163 13.59 11.57 -0.08
C PRO A 163 12.71 12.41 0.84
N VAL A 164 13.12 12.58 2.10
CA VAL A 164 12.47 13.51 3.01
C VAL A 164 12.56 14.89 2.34
N PRO A 165 11.44 15.60 2.11
CA PRO A 165 11.49 16.95 1.58
C PRO A 165 12.38 17.76 2.52
N ASP A 166 13.45 18.37 1.99
CA ASP A 166 14.30 19.27 2.77
C ASP A 166 13.37 20.26 3.47
N ALA A 167 13.46 20.32 4.80
CA ALA A 167 12.83 21.36 5.57
C ALA A 167 13.52 22.67 5.18
N THR A 168 13.04 23.30 4.10
CA THR A 168 13.57 24.58 3.65
C THR A 168 13.43 25.58 4.80
N HIS A 169 14.61 26.02 5.25
CA HIS A 169 14.88 27.04 6.26
C HIS A 169 14.10 28.34 6.08
#